data_AF-A0A964R796-F1
#
_entry.id   AF-A0A964R796-F1
#
_cell.length_a   1.000
_cell.length_b   1.000
_cell.length_c   1.000
_cell.angle_alpha   90.00
_cell.angle_beta   90.00
_cell.angle_gamma   90.00
#
_symmetry.space_group_name_H-M   'P 1'
#
loop_
_entity.id
_entity.type
_entity.pdbx_description
1 polymer ?
#
loop_
_entity_poly.entity_id
_entity_poly.type
_entity_poly.pdbx_seq_one_letter_code
_entity_poly.pdbx_strand_id
1 'polypeptide(L)' 'MRIENAPIMDAVWALAGGKNFARRRIFDARLALTLRHNGVTHLATSNVKDFQGWGFEKVWNPLLLP' A
#
# COMPACT_ATOMS: atom_id res chain seq x y z
N MET A 1 23.90 2.16 9.38
CA MET A 1 23.00 1.48 8.42
C MET A 1 21.73 2.31 8.31
N ARG A 2 21.55 3.11 7.26
CA ARG A 2 20.26 3.76 6.98
C ARG A 2 19.35 2.65 6.46
N ILE A 3 18.27 2.34 7.18
CA ILE A 3 17.30 1.35 6.71
C ILE A 3 16.64 1.92 5.46
N GLU A 4 16.85 1.25 4.34
CA GLU A 4 16.43 1.64 2.99
C GLU A 4 14.90 1.59 2.88
N ASN A 5 14.26 2.73 3.13
CA ASN A 5 12.90 3.04 2.68
C ASN A 5 12.86 4.34 1.85
N ALA A 6 14.04 4.88 1.52
CA ALA A 6 14.21 6.15 0.81
C ALA A 6 13.43 6.22 -0.52
N PRO A 7 13.47 5.22 -1.43
CA PRO A 7 12.79 5.35 -2.73
C PRO A 7 11.25 5.27 -2.63
N ILE A 8 10.70 4.72 -1.54
CA ILE A 8 9.24 4.60 -1.37
C ILE A 8 8.60 5.94 -1.08
N MET A 9 9.28 6.77 -0.28
CA MET A 9 8.70 8.04 0.14
C MET A 9 8.56 9.03 -1.02
N ASP A 10 9.43 8.97 -2.04
CA ASP A 10 9.28 9.79 -3.25
C ASP A 10 7.95 9.49 -3.96
N ALA A 11 7.60 8.20 -4.11
CA ALA A 11 6.31 7.80 -4.67
C ALA A 11 5.13 8.18 -3.77
N VAL A 12 5.27 8.04 -2.45
CA VAL A 12 4.25 8.48 -1.49
C VAL A 12 4.01 9.99 -1.60
N TRP A 13 5.05 10.80 -1.69
CA TRP A 13 4.93 12.26 -1.81
C TRP A 13 4.34 12.69 -3.14
N ALA A 14 4.73 12.04 -4.24
CA ALA A 14 4.13 12.27 -5.55
C ALA A 14 2.60 12.00 -5.52
N LEU A 15 2.16 10.93 -4.86
CA LEU A 15 0.74 10.63 -4.67
C LEU A 15 0.06 11.66 -3.77
N ALA A 16 0.64 11.94 -2.60
CA ALA A 16 0.06 12.83 -1.59
C ALA A 16 -0.04 14.30 -2.05
N GLY A 17 0.83 14.74 -2.95
CA GLY A 17 0.78 16.06 -3.58
C GLY A 17 -0.33 16.22 -4.63
N GLY A 18 -0.96 15.13 -5.05
CA GLY A 18 -2.03 15.16 -6.05
C GLY A 18 -3.32 15.78 -5.50
N LYS A 19 -3.98 16.64 -6.31
CA LYS A 19 -5.23 17.34 -5.92
C LYS A 19 -6.37 16.39 -5.50
N ASN A 20 -6.36 15.15 -6.00
CA ASN A 20 -7.39 14.14 -5.77
C ASN A 20 -6.99 13.04 -4.78
N PHE A 21 -5.84 13.18 -4.10
CA PHE A 21 -5.40 12.20 -3.12
C PHE A 21 -5.95 12.54 -1.74
N ALA A 22 -6.81 11.67 -1.22
CA ALA A 22 -7.34 11.83 0.13
C ALA A 22 -6.21 11.66 1.16
N ARG A 23 -5.91 12.71 1.95
CA ARG A 23 -4.81 12.71 2.93
C ARG A 23 -4.79 11.48 3.85
N ARG A 24 -5.95 10.96 4.25
CA ARG A 24 -6.08 9.76 5.09
C ARG A 24 -5.45 8.51 4.48
N ARG A 25 -5.35 8.43 3.15
CA ARG A 25 -4.78 7.29 2.41
C ARG A 25 -3.25 7.27 2.38
N ILE A 26 -2.58 8.26 2.98
CA ILE A 26 -1.12 8.31 2.95
C ILE A 26 -0.46 7.14 3.67
N PHE A 27 -1.11 6.64 4.73
CA PHE A 27 -0.66 5.45 5.44
C PHE A 27 -0.84 4.18 4.59
N ASP A 28 -1.99 4.04 3.92
CA ASP A 28 -2.25 2.93 3.02
C ASP A 28 -1.28 2.92 1.85
N ALA A 29 -1.00 4.10 1.27
CA ALA A 29 -0.05 4.26 0.19
C ALA A 29 1.36 3.84 0.60
N ARG A 30 1.83 4.33 1.75
CA ARG A 30 3.14 3.97 2.28
C ARG A 30 3.22 2.46 2.53
N LEU A 31 2.20 1.87 3.16
CA LEU A 31 2.18 0.45 3.47
C LEU A 31 2.17 -0.39 2.18
N ALA A 32 1.28 -0.09 1.24
CA ALA A 32 1.14 -0.82 0.00
C ALA A 32 2.42 -0.77 -0.85
N LEU A 33 3.00 0.42 -1.01
CA LEU A 33 4.24 0.59 -1.77
C LEU A 33 5.43 -0.12 -1.10
N THR A 34 5.52 -0.07 0.23
CA THR A 34 6.57 -0.79 0.98
C THR A 34 6.45 -2.30 0.78
N LEU A 35 5.24 -2.86 0.92
CA LEU A 35 5.00 -4.29 0.75
C LEU A 35 5.37 -4.75 -0.65
N ARG A 36 4.92 -4.02 -1.68
CA ARG A 36 5.23 -4.34 -3.08
C ARG A 36 6.71 -4.24 -3.41
N HIS A 37 7.40 -3.24 -2.88
CA HIS A 37 8.84 -3.10 -3.05
C HIS A 37 9.62 -4.30 -2.49
N ASN A 38 9.10 -4.90 -1.42
CA ASN A 38 9.67 -6.10 -0.81
C ASN A 38 9.14 -7.41 -1.44
N GLY A 39 8.55 -7.35 -2.64
CA GLY A 39 8.12 -8.54 -3.39
C GLY A 39 6.81 -9.17 -2.91
N VAL A 40 6.05 -8.52 -2.02
CA VAL A 40 4.74 -9.03 -1.61
C VAL A 40 3.75 -8.87 -2.76
N THR A 41 3.23 -9.99 -3.26
CA THR A 41 2.21 -10.02 -4.33
C THR A 41 0.82 -10.34 -3.80
N HIS A 42 0.71 -10.95 -2.62
CA HIS A 42 -0.53 -11.40 -1.99
C HIS A 42 -0.70 -10.75 -0.61
N LEU A 43 -1.79 -10.00 -0.40
CA LEU A 43 -2.06 -9.28 0.84
C LEU A 43 -3.34 -9.77 1.53
N ALA A 44 -3.19 -10.36 2.72
CA ALA A 44 -4.30 -10.65 3.61
C ALA A 44 -4.60 -9.44 4.51
N THR A 45 -5.81 -8.87 4.43
CA THR A 45 -6.22 -7.70 5.24
C THR A 45 -7.74 -7.61 5.36
N SER A 46 -8.25 -7.15 6.51
CA SER A 46 -9.68 -6.83 6.67
C SER A 46 -10.10 -5.62 5.83
N ASN A 47 -9.18 -4.71 5.51
CA ASN A 47 -9.44 -3.46 4.79
C ASN A 47 -9.28 -3.63 3.27
N VAL A 48 -9.87 -4.67 2.69
CA VAL A 48 -9.67 -5.05 1.28
C VAL A 48 -9.88 -3.88 0.32
N LYS A 49 -10.95 -3.08 0.52
CA LYS A 49 -11.32 -1.97 -0.37
C LYS A 49 -10.23 -0.91 -0.51
N ASP A 50 -9.48 -0.65 0.56
CA ASP A 50 -8.45 0.40 0.57
C ASP A 50 -7.16 -0.07 -0.12
N PHE A 51 -6.94 -1.39 -0.15
CA PHE A 51 -5.78 -2.05 -0.76
C PHE A 51 -6.03 -2.61 -2.17
N GLN A 52 -7.29 -2.64 -2.63
CA GLN A 52 -7.63 -2.90 -4.03
C GLN A 52 -7.05 -1.80 -4.93
N GLY A 53 -6.48 -2.21 -6.07
CA GLY A 53 -5.89 -1.28 -7.05
C GLY A 53 -4.46 -0.83 -6.76
N TRP A 54 -3.83 -1.29 -5.67
CA TRP A 54 -2.41 -1.00 -5.40
C TRP A 54 -1.43 -1.87 -6.19
N GLY A 55 -1.91 -2.84 -6.97
CA GLY A 55 -1.09 -3.72 -7.80
C GLY A 55 -0.64 -5.02 -7.13
N PHE A 56 -1.35 -5.48 -6.10
CA PHE A 56 -1.25 -6.86 -5.62
C PHE A 56 -1.99 -7.81 -6.57
N GLU A 57 -1.49 -9.03 -6.71
CA GLU A 57 -2.15 -10.11 -7.46
C GLU A 57 -3.42 -10.59 -6.73
N LYS A 58 -3.38 -10.60 -5.39
CA LYS A 58 -4.51 -10.98 -4.55
C LYS A 58 -4.59 -10.09 -3.31
N VAL A 59 -5.79 -9.61 -3.01
CA VAL A 59 -6.13 -8.97 -1.74
C VAL A 59 -7.40 -9.61 -1.19
N TRP A 60 -7.36 -10.13 0.03
CA TRP A 60 -8.53 -10.79 0.63
C TRP A 60 -8.61 -10.54 2.12
N ASN A 61 -9.84 -10.62 2.65
CA ASN A 61 -10.05 -10.64 4.09
C ASN A 61 -9.97 -12.08 4.59
N PRO A 62 -8.92 -12.45 5.36
CA PRO A 62 -8.78 -13.83 5.85
C PRO A 62 -9.90 -14.23 6.83
N LEU A 63 -10.60 -13.26 7.43
CA LEU A 63 -11.70 -13.51 8.37
C LEU A 63 -13.02 -13.89 7.69
N LEU A 64 -13.11 -13.77 6.36
CA LEU A 64 -14.28 -14.16 5.58
C LEU A 64 -14.11 -15.52 4.90
N LEU A 65 -12.96 -16.16 5.09
CA LEU A 65 -12.74 -17.52 4.60
C LEU A 65 -13.38 -18.51 5.58
N PRO A 66 -14.06 -19.55 5.08
CA PRO A 66 -14.67 -20.61 5.90
C PRO A 66 -13.64 -21.42 6.68
#